data_AF-A0A1I0VVR0-F1
#
_entry.id   AF-A0A1I0VVR0-F1
#
_cell.length_a   1.000
_cell.length_b   1.000
_cell.length_c   1.000
_cell.angle_alpha   90.00
_cell.angle_beta   90.00
_cell.angle_gamma   90.00
#
_symmetry.space_group_name_H-M   'P 1'
#
loop_
_entity.id
_entity.type
_entity.pdbx_description
1 polymer ?
#
loop_
_entity_poly.entity_id
_entity_poly.type
_entity_poly.pdbx_seq_one_letter_code
_entity_poly.pdbx_strand_id
1 'polypeptide(L)'
;MTLHLGKGRSLASALVTSLVLALSVLVAPAVTAPAEAATPITVSQAIGQQTGATQTVRGYVVGQPTATSTVVRSGFPSDYALAIADSASQTNTSSMLYVQIPSAFRAQWGLRTNPSLMGKQIDVTGALSAYFSHPGMTSTSAFALAGGTTPTEPPPTGGTSPWDATYYAPAVGRTGTALRTSLHDIIDDNTRLSYDAVWTALKDTDQDPNNTGNVIELYTGRSISKSSNGGSVGNWNREHVWAQSRGGFTTSAGPGTDLHHLRPEDVTVNGTRGNKDFDNGGTAVSGCTDCWTDSDSFEPRDAVKGDVARMLLYMAVRYEGDDGFQDLEMSTVSGSAVPRIGDLDILLQWNSADPVDAFEMRRNDRIHAQWQGNRNPFIDHPEWAAAIWN
;
A
#
# COMPACT_ATOMS: atom_id res chain seq x y z
N MET A 1 92.94 -11.20 49.38
CA MET A 1 93.24 -10.32 48.23
C MET A 1 91.91 -9.72 47.78
N THR A 2 91.82 -8.39 47.87
CA THR A 2 91.07 -7.49 46.96
C THR A 2 89.56 -7.74 46.77
N LEU A 3 88.70 -6.97 47.46
CA LEU A 3 87.87 -5.84 46.94
C LEU A 3 86.70 -6.31 46.03
N HIS A 4 85.45 -5.84 46.07
CA HIS A 4 84.80 -4.70 46.71
C HIS A 4 83.26 -4.84 46.61
N LEU A 5 82.59 -4.27 47.62
CA LEU A 5 81.21 -3.80 47.79
C LEU A 5 80.17 -3.89 46.64
N GLY A 6 78.91 -4.20 47.02
CA GLY A 6 77.71 -3.82 46.27
C GLY A 6 76.39 -4.11 47.00
N LYS A 7 75.87 -3.10 47.71
CA LYS A 7 74.65 -3.09 48.54
C LYS A 7 73.36 -3.47 47.78
N GLY A 8 72.37 -4.03 48.49
CA GLY A 8 70.96 -3.95 48.07
C GLY A 8 70.01 -4.89 48.81
N ARG A 9 69.14 -4.33 49.66
CA ARG A 9 68.13 -4.99 50.53
C ARG A 9 67.01 -5.65 49.69
N SER A 10 66.71 -6.93 49.89
CA SER A 10 65.60 -7.47 50.72
C SER A 10 64.19 -7.25 50.15
N LEU A 11 63.49 -8.32 49.74
CA LEU A 11 62.31 -8.89 50.42
C LEU A 11 61.55 -9.91 49.56
N ALA A 12 61.46 -11.13 50.11
CA ALA A 12 60.33 -12.08 50.09
C ALA A 12 59.55 -12.34 48.79
N SER A 13 59.79 -13.51 48.17
CA SER A 13 58.85 -14.17 47.26
C SER A 13 57.90 -15.08 48.04
N ALA A 14 56.60 -14.77 48.01
CA ALA A 14 55.55 -15.66 48.48
C ALA A 14 54.97 -16.45 47.30
N LEU A 15 54.88 -17.76 47.50
CA LEU A 15 54.29 -18.76 46.62
C LEU A 15 52.76 -18.67 46.68
N VAL A 16 52.06 -18.55 45.54
CA VAL A 16 50.63 -18.83 45.44
C VAL A 16 50.36 -19.70 44.22
N THR A 17 49.84 -20.89 44.49
CA THR A 17 49.38 -21.95 43.59
C THR A 17 48.13 -21.53 42.80
N SER A 18 48.17 -21.69 41.47
CA SER A 18 47.04 -21.48 40.57
C SER A 18 46.17 -22.73 40.46
N LEU A 19 44.89 -22.62 40.85
CA LEU A 19 43.83 -23.59 40.60
C LEU A 19 42.89 -23.01 39.52
N VAL A 20 42.86 -23.62 38.33
CA VAL A 20 41.96 -23.23 37.23
C VAL A 20 40.68 -24.04 37.36
N LEU A 21 39.58 -23.39 37.71
CA LEU A 21 38.23 -23.96 37.72
C LEU A 21 37.55 -23.61 36.40
N ALA A 22 37.35 -24.58 35.51
CA ALA A 22 36.59 -24.41 34.29
C ALA A 22 35.09 -24.39 34.60
N LEU A 23 34.45 -23.23 34.46
CA LEU A 23 33.00 -23.07 34.59
C LEU A 23 32.35 -23.09 33.20
N SER A 24 31.74 -24.21 32.83
CA SER A 24 30.92 -24.34 31.64
C SER A 24 29.55 -23.69 31.86
N VAL A 25 29.32 -22.51 31.26
CA VAL A 25 28.01 -21.84 31.26
C VAL A 25 27.15 -22.48 30.17
N LEU A 26 26.10 -23.20 30.59
CA LEU A 26 25.01 -23.60 29.70
C LEU A 26 24.17 -22.35 29.39
N VAL A 27 24.29 -21.81 28.19
CA VAL A 27 23.40 -20.74 27.70
C VAL A 27 22.13 -21.41 27.20
N ALA A 28 21.05 -21.34 27.98
CA ALA A 28 19.72 -21.64 27.48
C ALA A 28 19.30 -20.51 26.51
N PRO A 29 18.63 -20.80 25.38
CA PRO A 29 18.12 -19.76 24.51
C PRO A 29 17.05 -18.97 25.28
N ALA A 30 17.23 -17.65 25.36
CA ALA A 30 16.22 -16.75 25.87
C ALA A 30 15.00 -16.84 24.94
N VAL A 31 13.90 -17.40 25.45
CA VAL A 31 12.60 -17.30 24.78
C VAL A 31 12.17 -15.84 24.91
N THR A 32 12.33 -15.07 23.84
CA THR A 32 11.79 -13.71 23.76
C THR A 32 10.27 -13.81 23.74
N ALA A 33 9.61 -13.43 24.83
CA ALA A 33 8.18 -13.21 24.82
C ALA A 33 7.85 -12.08 23.82
N PRO A 34 6.79 -12.20 23.00
CA PRO A 34 6.35 -11.08 22.17
C PRO A 34 5.95 -9.91 23.08
N ALA A 35 6.42 -8.71 22.75
CA ALA A 35 6.03 -7.49 23.44
C ALA A 35 4.52 -7.26 23.27
N GLU A 36 3.77 -7.19 24.38
CA GLU A 36 2.38 -6.75 24.37
C GLU A 36 2.32 -5.29 23.88
N ALA A 37 1.53 -5.01 22.85
CA ALA A 37 1.29 -3.66 22.39
C ALA A 37 0.62 -2.84 23.51
N ALA A 38 1.24 -1.74 23.93
CA ALA A 38 0.70 -0.87 24.97
C ALA A 38 -0.69 -0.32 24.57
N THR A 39 -1.65 -0.36 25.48
CA THR A 39 -2.99 0.21 25.27
C THR A 39 -2.91 1.72 25.03
N PRO A 40 -3.60 2.28 24.01
CA PRO A 40 -3.59 3.72 23.76
C PRO A 40 -4.10 4.53 24.96
N ILE A 41 -3.47 5.67 25.23
CA ILE A 41 -3.92 6.64 26.23
C ILE A 41 -4.93 7.64 25.62
N THR A 42 -5.70 8.34 26.45
CA THR A 42 -6.66 9.37 25.99
C THR A 42 -5.96 10.66 25.57
N VAL A 43 -6.67 11.53 24.84
CA VAL A 43 -6.15 12.86 24.48
C VAL A 43 -5.91 13.71 25.72
N SER A 44 -6.84 13.70 26.68
CA SER A 44 -6.67 14.39 27.97
C SER A 44 -5.44 13.93 28.75
N GLN A 45 -5.12 12.63 28.76
CA GLN A 45 -3.91 12.10 29.38
C GLN A 45 -2.65 12.57 28.65
N ALA A 46 -2.65 12.55 27.31
CA ALA A 46 -1.53 12.99 26.48
C ALA A 46 -1.21 14.48 26.63
N ILE A 47 -2.24 15.33 26.76
CA ILE A 47 -2.07 16.77 27.03
C ILE A 47 -1.36 16.99 28.37
N GLY A 48 -1.64 16.16 29.38
CA GLY A 48 -0.97 16.22 30.69
C GLY A 48 0.45 15.64 30.70
N GLN A 49 0.93 15.01 29.63
CA GLN A 49 2.16 14.21 29.59
C GLN A 49 3.15 14.64 28.49
N GLN A 50 3.31 15.95 28.29
CA GLN A 50 4.23 16.56 27.30
C GLN A 50 5.73 16.42 27.68
N THR A 51 6.17 15.18 27.82
CA THR A 51 7.50 14.78 28.33
C THR A 51 8.50 14.43 27.24
N GLY A 52 8.05 14.41 25.98
CA GLY A 52 8.81 13.91 24.83
C GLY A 52 8.79 12.38 24.68
N ALA A 53 8.17 11.65 25.62
CA ALA A 53 8.02 10.21 25.52
C ALA A 53 7.13 9.82 24.32
N THR A 54 7.50 8.73 23.65
CA THR A 54 6.66 8.12 22.61
C THR A 54 5.48 7.40 23.24
N GLN A 55 4.27 7.74 22.80
CA GLN A 55 3.02 7.15 23.27
C GLN A 55 2.05 6.95 22.09
N THR A 56 1.13 6.01 22.22
CA THR A 56 -0.03 5.88 21.34
C THR A 56 -1.22 6.58 21.98
N VAL A 57 -1.83 7.53 21.26
CA VAL A 57 -2.97 8.33 21.74
C VAL A 57 -4.18 8.06 20.87
N ARG A 58 -5.32 7.76 21.50
CA ARG A 58 -6.60 7.57 20.83
C ARG A 58 -7.46 8.82 20.92
N GLY A 59 -7.96 9.32 19.79
CA GLY A 59 -8.85 10.49 19.76
C GLY A 59 -9.62 10.64 18.44
N TYR A 60 -10.67 11.46 18.45
CA TYR A 60 -11.43 11.85 17.26
C TYR A 60 -10.77 13.01 16.53
N VAL A 61 -10.69 12.95 15.20
CA VAL A 61 -10.21 14.06 14.38
C VAL A 61 -11.24 15.20 14.39
N VAL A 62 -10.84 16.38 14.83
CA VAL A 62 -11.74 17.54 15.05
C VAL A 62 -11.38 18.79 14.26
N GLY A 63 -10.31 18.76 13.47
CA GLY A 63 -9.95 19.81 12.52
C GLY A 63 -8.46 19.86 12.22
N GLN A 64 -8.02 20.91 11.55
CA GLN A 64 -6.60 21.20 11.29
C GLN A 64 -6.16 22.43 12.08
N PRO A 65 -5.12 22.33 12.92
CA PRO A 65 -4.54 23.52 13.56
C PRO A 65 -3.82 24.37 12.52
N THR A 66 -4.05 25.69 12.57
CA THR A 66 -3.38 26.68 11.72
C THR A 66 -2.58 27.71 12.54
N ALA A 67 -2.83 27.78 13.85
CA ALA A 67 -2.08 28.56 14.82
C ALA A 67 -2.24 27.94 16.22
N THR A 68 -1.54 28.47 17.22
CA THR A 68 -1.58 27.98 18.62
C THR A 68 -2.99 27.77 19.16
N SER A 69 -3.93 28.69 18.85
CA SER A 69 -5.31 28.65 19.35
C SER A 69 -6.36 28.58 18.23
N THR A 70 -5.96 28.21 17.01
CA THR A 70 -6.86 28.22 15.84
C THR A 70 -6.87 26.87 15.17
N VAL A 71 -8.07 26.28 15.06
CA VAL A 71 -8.32 25.02 14.36
C VAL A 71 -9.44 25.25 13.34
N VAL A 72 -9.16 25.01 12.06
CA VAL A 72 -10.17 25.04 11.00
C VAL A 72 -10.83 23.67 10.88
N ARG A 73 -12.13 23.64 10.57
CA ARG A 73 -12.92 22.39 10.45
C ARG A 73 -13.35 22.07 9.02
N SER A 74 -13.02 22.95 8.09
CA SER A 74 -13.27 22.84 6.66
C SER A 74 -12.29 23.77 5.91
N GLY A 75 -12.19 23.63 4.59
CA GLY A 75 -11.30 24.46 3.78
C GLY A 75 -9.83 24.32 4.19
N PHE A 76 -9.39 23.08 4.44
CA PHE A 76 -8.10 22.75 5.03
C PHE A 76 -6.92 23.31 4.21
N PRO A 77 -6.07 24.18 4.78
CA PRO A 77 -4.99 24.85 4.04
C PRO A 77 -3.76 23.98 3.77
N SER A 78 -3.64 22.77 4.33
CA SER A 78 -2.54 21.84 4.02
C SER A 78 -2.81 20.44 4.59
N ASP A 79 -1.90 19.50 4.37
CA ASP A 79 -1.94 18.13 4.93
C ASP A 79 -0.97 17.92 6.10
N TYR A 80 -0.48 18.99 6.70
CA TYR A 80 0.68 18.92 7.61
C TYR A 80 0.32 18.60 9.05
N ALA A 81 -0.94 18.79 9.43
CA ALA A 81 -1.38 18.70 10.79
C ALA A 81 -2.85 18.31 10.90
N LEU A 82 -3.20 17.64 11.99
CA LEU A 82 -4.58 17.42 12.42
C LEU A 82 -4.68 17.65 13.93
N ALA A 83 -5.87 17.98 14.41
CA ALA A 83 -6.20 18.08 15.82
C ALA A 83 -7.07 16.89 16.21
N ILE A 84 -6.71 16.20 17.29
CA ILE A 84 -7.54 15.13 17.89
C ILE A 84 -8.08 15.54 19.26
N ALA A 85 -9.24 15.01 19.64
CA ALA A 85 -9.88 15.22 20.94
C ALA A 85 -10.57 13.96 21.46
N ASP A 86 -10.87 13.90 22.76
CA ASP A 86 -11.61 12.78 23.36
C ASP A 86 -13.08 12.68 22.86
N SER A 87 -13.63 13.76 22.27
CA SER A 87 -14.97 13.80 21.69
C SER A 87 -14.96 14.40 20.27
N ALA A 88 -15.70 13.80 19.34
CA ALA A 88 -15.84 14.27 17.96
C ALA A 88 -16.48 15.67 17.83
N SER A 89 -17.27 16.08 18.82
CA SER A 89 -17.91 17.41 18.86
C SER A 89 -17.04 18.49 19.52
N GLN A 90 -15.82 18.16 19.96
CA GLN A 90 -14.95 19.09 20.67
C GLN A 90 -14.61 20.31 19.80
N THR A 91 -14.79 21.51 20.35
CA THR A 91 -14.46 22.80 19.70
C THR A 91 -13.48 23.66 20.50
N ASN A 92 -13.36 23.46 21.81
CA ASN A 92 -12.38 24.18 22.63
C ASN A 92 -10.97 23.59 22.37
N THR A 93 -10.08 24.42 21.84
CA THR A 93 -8.72 24.05 21.42
C THR A 93 -7.84 23.57 22.56
N SER A 94 -8.05 24.06 23.79
CA SER A 94 -7.31 23.59 24.98
C SER A 94 -7.56 22.12 25.33
N SER A 95 -8.59 21.49 24.76
CA SER A 95 -8.88 20.07 24.92
C SER A 95 -8.51 19.23 23.68
N MET A 96 -7.67 19.79 22.80
CA MET A 96 -7.19 19.13 21.59
C MET A 96 -5.70 18.83 21.71
N LEU A 97 -5.26 17.72 21.13
CA LEU A 97 -3.84 17.45 20.90
C LEU A 97 -3.52 17.76 19.44
N TYR A 98 -2.50 18.58 19.18
CA TYR A 98 -2.09 18.90 17.82
C TYR A 98 -1.07 17.89 17.33
N VAL A 99 -1.40 17.22 16.24
CA VAL A 99 -0.62 16.12 15.68
C VAL A 99 0.09 16.61 14.43
N GLN A 100 1.41 16.50 14.41
CA GLN A 100 2.19 16.69 13.19
C GLN A 100 2.02 15.47 12.28
N ILE A 101 1.85 15.72 10.98
CA ILE A 101 1.77 14.67 9.96
C ILE A 101 3.05 14.74 9.10
N PRO A 102 4.02 13.84 9.32
CA PRO A 102 5.19 13.65 8.47
C PRO A 102 4.77 13.41 7.04
N SER A 103 5.61 13.78 6.08
CA SER A 103 5.34 13.68 4.64
C SER A 103 4.75 12.33 4.23
N ALA A 104 5.29 11.23 4.75
CA ALA A 104 4.81 9.88 4.48
C ALA A 104 3.32 9.70 4.80
N PHE A 105 2.80 10.26 5.89
CA PHE A 105 1.41 10.04 6.30
C PHE A 105 0.41 11.03 5.68
N ARG A 106 0.87 12.07 4.98
CA ARG A 106 0.02 13.19 4.52
C ARG A 106 -1.04 12.75 3.52
N ALA A 107 -0.69 11.85 2.60
CA ALA A 107 -1.61 11.35 1.59
C ALA A 107 -2.80 10.61 2.18
N GLN A 108 -2.63 9.94 3.33
CA GLN A 108 -3.67 9.15 3.99
C GLN A 108 -4.36 9.88 5.16
N TRP A 109 -3.62 10.75 5.87
CA TRP A 109 -4.06 11.33 7.14
C TRP A 109 -4.20 12.87 7.10
N GLY A 110 -3.75 13.50 6.03
CA GLY A 110 -3.90 14.93 5.80
C GLY A 110 -5.33 15.32 5.52
N LEU A 111 -5.83 16.37 6.18
CA LEU A 111 -7.23 16.78 6.07
C LEU A 111 -7.57 17.52 4.78
N ARG A 112 -6.59 18.11 4.08
CA ARG A 112 -6.83 18.71 2.76
C ARG A 112 -7.08 17.61 1.73
N THR A 113 -6.28 16.56 1.74
CA THR A 113 -6.46 15.39 0.87
C THR A 113 -7.65 14.53 1.32
N ASN A 114 -7.83 14.36 2.64
CA ASN A 114 -8.81 13.44 3.23
C ASN A 114 -9.79 14.14 4.18
N PRO A 115 -10.66 15.05 3.68
CA PRO A 115 -11.61 15.77 4.53
C PRO A 115 -12.62 14.83 5.24
N SER A 116 -12.81 13.61 4.73
CA SER A 116 -13.68 12.57 5.31
C SER A 116 -13.17 11.98 6.63
N LEU A 117 -11.91 12.25 7.01
CA LEU A 117 -11.36 11.88 8.32
C LEU A 117 -11.99 12.66 9.47
N MET A 118 -12.60 13.82 9.20
CA MET A 118 -13.32 14.58 10.21
C MET A 118 -14.33 13.72 10.96
N GLY A 119 -14.20 13.69 12.29
CA GLY A 119 -15.07 12.92 13.18
C GLY A 119 -14.72 11.42 13.28
N LYS A 120 -13.71 10.92 12.56
CA LYS A 120 -13.22 9.54 12.73
C LYS A 120 -12.34 9.44 13.97
N GLN A 121 -12.43 8.31 14.67
CA GLN A 121 -11.56 8.01 15.80
C GLN A 121 -10.28 7.34 15.29
N ILE A 122 -9.13 7.81 15.74
CA ILE A 122 -7.82 7.36 15.30
C ILE A 122 -6.91 7.09 16.49
N ASP A 123 -5.95 6.17 16.31
CA ASP A 123 -4.79 5.99 17.16
C ASP A 123 -3.58 6.60 16.47
N VAL A 124 -2.84 7.46 17.16
CA VAL A 124 -1.59 8.06 16.65
C VAL A 124 -0.46 7.75 17.60
N THR A 125 0.66 7.24 17.06
CA THR A 125 1.87 6.98 17.84
C THR A 125 2.94 8.02 17.51
N GLY A 126 3.49 8.67 18.52
CA GLY A 126 4.52 9.70 18.35
C GLY A 126 5.02 10.25 19.68
N ALA A 127 5.99 11.17 19.62
CA ALA A 127 6.54 11.83 20.80
C ALA A 127 5.57 12.90 21.31
N LEU A 128 5.24 12.89 22.60
CA LEU A 128 4.38 13.90 23.24
C LEU A 128 5.18 15.19 23.49
N SER A 129 5.15 16.09 22.52
CA SER A 129 5.94 17.32 22.46
C SER A 129 5.11 18.46 21.85
N ALA A 130 5.41 19.69 22.26
CA ALA A 130 4.65 20.84 21.80
C ALA A 130 4.72 21.02 20.28
N TYR A 131 3.57 21.30 19.67
CA TYR A 131 3.43 21.64 18.25
C TYR A 131 2.54 22.87 18.13
N PHE A 132 2.95 23.88 17.35
CA PHE A 132 2.35 25.23 17.35
C PHE A 132 2.32 25.92 18.74
N SER A 133 3.31 25.67 19.61
CA SER A 133 3.29 26.16 21.01
C SER A 133 2.07 25.70 21.82
N HIS A 134 1.45 24.58 21.41
CA HIS A 134 0.33 23.92 22.06
C HIS A 134 0.74 22.49 22.44
N PRO A 135 0.14 21.86 23.48
CA PRO A 135 0.27 20.42 23.69
C PRO A 135 0.05 19.66 22.38
N GLY A 136 1.02 18.84 22.01
CA GLY A 136 1.06 18.21 20.71
C GLY A 136 1.71 16.84 20.71
N MET A 137 1.83 16.32 19.50
CA MET A 137 2.55 15.11 19.18
C MET A 137 3.36 15.33 17.90
N THR A 138 4.68 15.25 18.01
CA THR A 138 5.60 15.36 16.87
C THR A 138 6.28 14.03 16.60
N SER A 139 7.04 13.97 15.51
CA SER A 139 7.75 12.73 15.12
C SER A 139 6.82 11.52 15.12
N THR A 140 5.60 11.71 14.63
CA THR A 140 4.60 10.64 14.58
C THR A 140 5.08 9.54 13.65
N SER A 141 4.85 8.31 14.06
CA SER A 141 5.41 7.11 13.44
C SER A 141 4.34 6.09 13.05
N ALA A 142 3.11 6.24 13.52
CA ALA A 142 1.98 5.42 13.10
C ALA A 142 0.66 6.17 13.27
N PHE A 143 -0.30 5.88 12.38
CA PHE A 143 -1.68 6.35 12.42
C PHE A 143 -2.60 5.19 12.07
N ALA A 144 -3.72 5.03 12.78
CA ALA A 144 -4.66 3.92 12.60
C ALA A 144 -6.10 4.38 12.90
N LEU A 145 -7.12 3.77 12.29
CA LEU A 145 -8.51 3.96 12.72
C LEU A 145 -8.79 3.15 14.00
N ALA A 146 -9.36 3.76 15.02
CA ALA A 146 -9.69 3.06 16.26
C ALA A 146 -10.83 2.05 16.03
N GLY A 147 -10.59 0.77 16.35
CA GLY A 147 -11.57 -0.32 16.20
C GLY A 147 -11.50 -1.12 14.89
N GLY A 148 -10.57 -0.77 13.99
CA GLY A 148 -10.15 -1.63 12.88
C GLY A 148 -8.89 -2.43 13.25
N THR A 149 -8.68 -3.57 12.61
CA THR A 149 -7.33 -4.18 12.57
C THR A 149 -6.35 -3.14 12.02
N THR A 150 -5.23 -3.00 12.69
CA THR A 150 -4.13 -2.04 12.51
C THR A 150 -3.81 -1.71 11.04
N PRO A 151 -3.84 -0.43 10.62
CA PRO A 151 -2.92 0.10 9.61
C PRO A 151 -1.62 0.46 10.35
N THR A 152 -0.66 -0.46 10.35
CA THR A 152 0.70 -0.19 10.91
C THR A 152 1.70 0.23 9.83
N GLU A 153 1.26 0.57 8.62
CA GLU A 153 2.19 0.81 7.53
C GLU A 153 2.14 2.29 7.07
N PRO A 154 3.24 3.06 7.23
CA PRO A 154 3.46 4.26 6.43
C PRO A 154 3.50 3.84 4.95
N PRO A 155 3.09 4.66 3.97
CA PRO A 155 3.29 4.30 2.56
C PRO A 155 4.77 3.98 2.31
N PRO A 156 5.08 2.99 1.45
CA PRO A 156 6.42 2.45 1.35
C PRO A 156 7.36 3.52 0.82
N THR A 157 8.21 4.00 1.70
CA THR A 157 9.60 4.28 1.33
C THR A 157 10.38 3.02 1.71
N GLY A 158 10.31 1.99 0.85
CA GLY A 158 11.10 0.76 0.98
C GLY A 158 10.87 -0.03 2.27
N GLY A 159 9.61 -0.38 2.56
CA GLY A 159 9.29 -1.39 3.57
C GLY A 159 9.41 -2.78 2.95
N THR A 160 10.07 -3.71 3.64
CA THR A 160 10.22 -5.08 3.13
C THR A 160 8.90 -5.83 3.23
N SER A 161 8.35 -6.31 2.11
CA SER A 161 7.18 -7.19 2.10
C SER A 161 7.53 -8.51 2.81
N PRO A 162 6.58 -9.20 3.49
CA PRO A 162 6.84 -10.56 3.98
C PRO A 162 7.28 -11.53 2.87
N TRP A 163 7.02 -11.16 1.62
CA TRP A 163 7.41 -11.87 0.41
C TRP A 163 8.86 -11.59 -0.03
N ASP A 164 9.52 -10.53 0.47
CA ASP A 164 10.89 -10.11 0.07
C ASP A 164 11.94 -11.19 0.27
N ALA A 165 11.91 -11.84 1.42
CA ALA A 165 12.88 -12.89 1.75
C ALA A 165 12.56 -14.23 1.06
N THR A 166 11.40 -14.33 0.40
CA THR A 166 10.90 -15.55 -0.22
C THR A 166 10.56 -15.32 -1.70
N TYR A 167 9.30 -15.04 -2.01
CA TYR A 167 8.77 -14.89 -3.37
C TYR A 167 9.51 -13.82 -4.19
N TYR A 168 9.86 -12.69 -3.58
CA TYR A 168 10.55 -11.58 -4.25
C TYR A 168 12.07 -11.54 -4.06
N ALA A 169 12.67 -12.54 -3.42
CA ALA A 169 14.11 -12.54 -3.13
C ALA A 169 15.00 -12.27 -4.37
N PRO A 170 14.67 -12.75 -5.59
CA PRO A 170 15.44 -12.42 -6.78
C PRO A 170 15.33 -10.93 -7.19
N ALA A 171 14.22 -10.25 -6.91
CA ALA A 171 13.98 -8.88 -7.36
C ALA A 171 14.54 -7.80 -6.40
N VAL A 172 14.62 -8.10 -5.10
CA VAL A 172 15.03 -7.14 -4.06
C VAL A 172 16.38 -6.50 -4.39
N GLY A 173 16.41 -5.17 -4.36
CA GLY A 173 17.61 -4.35 -4.60
C GLY A 173 17.99 -4.17 -6.07
N ARG A 174 17.24 -4.72 -7.02
CA ARG A 174 17.42 -4.49 -8.46
C ARG A 174 16.63 -3.27 -8.92
N THR A 175 17.03 -2.67 -10.05
CA THR A 175 16.33 -1.57 -10.73
C THR A 175 16.39 -1.73 -12.25
N GLY A 176 15.63 -0.92 -12.98
CA GLY A 176 15.61 -0.88 -14.44
C GLY A 176 15.30 -2.24 -15.07
N THR A 177 16.00 -2.56 -16.17
CA THR A 177 15.85 -3.85 -16.86
C THR A 177 16.13 -5.05 -15.96
N ALA A 178 17.09 -4.95 -15.05
CA ALA A 178 17.41 -6.06 -14.15
C ALA A 178 16.24 -6.37 -13.20
N LEU A 179 15.55 -5.34 -12.69
CA LEU A 179 14.33 -5.53 -11.91
C LEU A 179 13.21 -6.10 -12.77
N ARG A 180 12.95 -5.53 -13.96
CA ARG A 180 11.92 -6.02 -14.89
C ARG A 180 12.08 -7.52 -15.19
N THR A 181 13.26 -7.95 -15.63
CA THR A 181 13.54 -9.36 -15.90
C THR A 181 13.32 -10.24 -14.67
N SER A 182 13.75 -9.79 -13.49
CA SER A 182 13.55 -10.56 -12.26
C SER A 182 12.09 -10.73 -11.91
N LEU A 183 11.28 -9.69 -12.10
CA LEU A 183 9.85 -9.76 -11.85
C LEU A 183 9.15 -10.64 -12.87
N HIS A 184 9.51 -10.54 -14.15
CA HIS A 184 9.02 -11.43 -15.19
C HIS A 184 9.24 -12.90 -14.81
N ASP A 185 10.48 -13.29 -14.52
CA ASP A 185 10.86 -14.65 -14.11
C ASP A 185 10.15 -15.14 -12.81
N ILE A 186 9.65 -14.23 -11.97
CA ILE A 186 8.94 -14.56 -10.73
C ILE A 186 7.44 -14.85 -11.00
N ILE A 187 6.87 -14.19 -12.01
CA ILE A 187 5.41 -14.15 -12.23
C ILE A 187 4.96 -14.91 -13.49
N ASP A 188 5.90 -15.32 -14.35
CA ASP A 188 5.67 -16.02 -15.61
C ASP A 188 5.04 -17.42 -15.43
N ASP A 189 5.37 -18.13 -14.36
CA ASP A 189 4.81 -19.45 -14.05
C ASP A 189 3.50 -19.38 -13.25
N ASN A 190 2.42 -18.96 -13.92
CA ASN A 190 1.08 -18.91 -13.34
C ASN A 190 0.16 -20.03 -13.85
N THR A 191 -0.73 -20.51 -12.97
CA THR A 191 -1.81 -21.42 -13.36
C THR A 191 -2.79 -20.71 -14.29
N ARG A 192 -2.93 -21.23 -15.51
CA ARG A 192 -3.81 -20.65 -16.53
C ARG A 192 -5.23 -21.18 -16.37
N LEU A 193 -6.18 -20.28 -16.15
CA LEU A 193 -7.59 -20.61 -16.03
C LEU A 193 -8.26 -20.79 -17.39
N SER A 194 -9.37 -21.53 -17.42
CA SER A 194 -10.30 -21.45 -18.56
C SER A 194 -11.13 -20.17 -18.45
N TYR A 195 -11.62 -19.67 -19.59
CA TYR A 195 -12.45 -18.46 -19.58
C TYR A 195 -13.70 -18.62 -18.71
N ASP A 196 -14.31 -19.81 -18.67
CA ASP A 196 -15.49 -20.06 -17.83
C ASP A 196 -15.15 -20.06 -16.34
N ALA A 197 -13.96 -20.53 -15.94
CA ALA A 197 -13.51 -20.52 -14.56
C ALA A 197 -13.32 -19.08 -14.01
N VAL A 198 -13.03 -18.11 -14.89
CA VAL A 198 -12.92 -16.69 -14.52
C VAL A 198 -14.19 -16.18 -13.82
N TRP A 199 -15.38 -16.64 -14.20
CA TRP A 199 -16.61 -16.21 -13.53
C TRP A 199 -16.63 -16.55 -12.05
N THR A 200 -16.16 -17.75 -11.69
CA THR A 200 -16.10 -18.18 -10.30
C THR A 200 -14.99 -17.42 -9.57
N ALA A 201 -13.85 -17.21 -10.23
CA ALA A 201 -12.74 -16.46 -9.67
C ALA A 201 -13.10 -15.01 -9.34
N LEU A 202 -13.73 -14.27 -10.26
CA LEU A 202 -14.13 -12.88 -10.02
C LEU A 202 -15.14 -12.74 -8.88
N LYS A 203 -15.97 -13.77 -8.65
CA LYS A 203 -16.90 -13.80 -7.50
C LYS A 203 -16.16 -13.95 -6.16
N ASP A 204 -14.93 -14.45 -6.14
CA ASP A 204 -14.11 -14.53 -4.93
C ASP A 204 -13.15 -13.32 -4.81
N THR A 205 -12.42 -13.01 -5.88
CA THR A 205 -11.40 -11.96 -5.90
C THR A 205 -11.99 -10.57 -5.67
N ASP A 206 -13.15 -10.29 -6.27
CA ASP A 206 -13.79 -8.96 -6.24
C ASP A 206 -15.03 -8.95 -5.33
N GLN A 207 -15.18 -9.93 -4.43
CA GLN A 207 -16.28 -9.99 -3.47
C GLN A 207 -16.34 -8.72 -2.61
N ASP A 208 -17.53 -8.12 -2.52
CA ASP A 208 -17.77 -6.98 -1.62
C ASP A 208 -17.58 -7.40 -0.14
N PRO A 209 -16.66 -6.75 0.60
CA PRO A 209 -16.41 -7.07 2.00
C PRO A 209 -17.61 -6.77 2.91
N ASN A 210 -18.49 -5.85 2.52
CA ASN A 210 -19.69 -5.47 3.27
C ASN A 210 -20.92 -6.29 2.86
N ASN A 211 -20.87 -6.99 1.72
CA ASN A 211 -21.93 -7.87 1.26
C ASN A 211 -21.36 -9.03 0.43
N THR A 212 -21.13 -10.17 1.10
CA THR A 212 -20.51 -11.35 0.47
C THR A 212 -21.32 -11.97 -0.68
N GLY A 213 -22.59 -11.61 -0.86
CA GLY A 213 -23.43 -11.98 -2.00
C GLY A 213 -23.13 -11.18 -3.27
N ASN A 214 -22.32 -10.12 -3.17
CA ASN A 214 -22.03 -9.17 -4.23
C ASN A 214 -20.55 -9.16 -4.63
N VAL A 215 -20.27 -8.58 -5.80
CA VAL A 215 -18.94 -8.13 -6.24
C VAL A 215 -18.93 -6.61 -6.38
N ILE A 216 -17.76 -6.00 -6.31
CA ILE A 216 -17.55 -4.57 -6.59
C ILE A 216 -17.11 -4.42 -8.05
N GLU A 217 -17.89 -3.70 -8.85
CA GLU A 217 -17.52 -3.29 -10.21
C GLU A 217 -16.34 -2.30 -10.18
N LEU A 218 -15.37 -2.48 -11.08
CA LEU A 218 -14.13 -1.70 -11.09
C LEU A 218 -14.40 -0.20 -11.25
N TYR A 219 -14.93 0.21 -12.40
CA TYR A 219 -15.08 1.61 -12.80
C TYR A 219 -16.24 2.26 -12.06
N THR A 220 -17.41 1.63 -11.98
CA THR A 220 -18.57 2.22 -11.28
C THR A 220 -18.42 2.22 -9.76
N GLY A 221 -17.60 1.32 -9.19
CA GLY A 221 -17.52 1.09 -7.74
C GLY A 221 -18.79 0.47 -7.13
N ARG A 222 -19.74 0.04 -7.97
CA ARG A 222 -21.04 -0.46 -7.51
C ARG A 222 -20.92 -1.87 -6.94
N SER A 223 -21.53 -2.07 -5.77
CA SER A 223 -21.80 -3.41 -5.23
C SER A 223 -23.00 -4.04 -5.93
N ILE A 224 -22.78 -5.13 -6.66
CA ILE A 224 -23.80 -5.82 -7.46
C ILE A 224 -23.81 -7.32 -7.18
N SER A 225 -24.99 -7.94 -7.25
CA SER A 225 -25.14 -9.38 -7.04
C SER A 225 -24.19 -10.21 -7.91
N LYS A 226 -23.55 -11.21 -7.29
CA LYS A 226 -22.76 -12.24 -7.98
C LYS A 226 -23.53 -12.98 -9.07
N SER A 227 -24.87 -13.02 -8.98
CA SER A 227 -25.74 -13.67 -9.96
C SER A 227 -26.15 -12.77 -11.12
N SER A 228 -25.96 -11.45 -11.01
CA SER A 228 -26.29 -10.49 -12.07
C SER A 228 -25.15 -10.39 -13.09
N ASN A 229 -24.59 -11.53 -13.50
CA ASN A 229 -23.45 -11.62 -14.39
C ASN A 229 -23.89 -12.11 -15.78
N GLY A 230 -23.45 -11.45 -16.86
CA GLY A 230 -23.87 -11.80 -18.22
C GLY A 230 -23.65 -10.68 -19.23
N GLY A 231 -24.43 -10.67 -20.32
CA GLY A 231 -24.30 -9.67 -21.40
C GLY A 231 -25.45 -8.65 -21.49
N SER A 232 -26.40 -8.67 -20.57
CA SER A 232 -27.56 -7.77 -20.58
C SER A 232 -27.25 -6.45 -19.86
N VAL A 233 -27.94 -5.37 -20.24
CA VAL A 233 -27.87 -4.09 -19.53
C VAL A 233 -28.25 -4.29 -18.06
N GLY A 234 -27.47 -3.71 -17.15
CA GLY A 234 -27.65 -3.85 -15.70
C GLY A 234 -27.01 -5.10 -15.09
N ASN A 235 -26.42 -5.98 -15.92
CA ASN A 235 -25.50 -7.01 -15.45
C ASN A 235 -24.06 -6.48 -15.43
N TRP A 236 -23.21 -7.18 -14.70
CA TRP A 236 -21.77 -7.08 -14.86
C TRP A 236 -21.22 -8.14 -15.82
N ASN A 237 -20.15 -7.82 -16.53
CA ASN A 237 -19.36 -8.74 -17.34
C ASN A 237 -17.88 -8.71 -16.95
N ARG A 238 -17.06 -9.43 -17.70
CA ARG A 238 -15.60 -9.46 -17.54
C ARG A 238 -15.00 -8.30 -18.32
N GLU A 239 -14.47 -7.32 -17.62
CA GLU A 239 -13.62 -6.28 -18.19
C GLU A 239 -12.19 -6.79 -18.31
N HIS A 240 -11.62 -6.64 -19.50
CA HIS A 240 -10.21 -6.88 -19.76
C HIS A 240 -9.48 -5.53 -19.72
N VAL A 241 -8.90 -5.17 -18.58
CA VAL A 241 -8.23 -3.87 -18.42
C VAL A 241 -7.13 -3.70 -19.47
N TRP A 242 -6.36 -4.74 -19.78
CA TRP A 242 -5.68 -4.78 -21.07
C TRP A 242 -6.64 -5.27 -22.15
N ALA A 243 -7.16 -4.38 -23.00
CA ALA A 243 -8.15 -4.76 -23.99
C ALA A 243 -7.61 -5.84 -24.95
N GLN A 244 -8.40 -6.89 -25.21
CA GLN A 244 -7.98 -8.03 -26.05
C GLN A 244 -7.46 -7.60 -27.43
N SER A 245 -8.15 -6.65 -28.06
CA SER A 245 -7.76 -6.11 -29.37
C SER A 245 -6.49 -5.26 -29.33
N ARG A 246 -6.12 -4.74 -28.15
CA ARG A 246 -4.86 -4.02 -27.94
C ARG A 246 -3.69 -4.94 -27.61
N GLY A 247 -3.93 -6.12 -27.05
CA GLY A 247 -2.88 -7.11 -26.78
C GLY A 247 -2.74 -8.23 -27.82
N GLY A 248 -3.64 -8.29 -28.82
CA GLY A 248 -3.59 -9.35 -29.83
C GLY A 248 -3.88 -10.75 -29.29
N PHE A 249 -4.64 -10.86 -28.20
CA PHE A 249 -5.02 -12.13 -27.57
C PHE A 249 -6.53 -12.36 -27.58
N THR A 250 -6.95 -13.60 -27.32
CA THR A 250 -8.36 -14.02 -27.29
C THR A 250 -8.79 -14.33 -25.85
N THR A 251 -9.90 -15.03 -25.66
CA THR A 251 -10.31 -15.59 -24.35
C THR A 251 -9.65 -16.93 -24.04
N SER A 252 -8.68 -17.37 -24.85
CA SER A 252 -7.89 -18.57 -24.57
C SER A 252 -7.03 -18.40 -23.32
N ALA A 253 -6.71 -19.53 -22.68
CA ALA A 253 -5.92 -19.58 -21.46
C ALA A 253 -4.55 -18.90 -21.65
N GLY A 254 -4.25 -17.89 -20.83
CA GLY A 254 -3.11 -16.99 -20.96
C GLY A 254 -3.52 -15.55 -20.61
N PRO A 255 -3.09 -14.51 -21.35
CA PRO A 255 -3.44 -13.12 -21.03
C PRO A 255 -4.95 -12.88 -21.07
N GLY A 256 -5.69 -13.63 -21.89
CA GLY A 256 -7.16 -13.55 -21.97
C GLY A 256 -7.94 -14.00 -20.74
N THR A 257 -7.28 -14.71 -19.82
CA THR A 257 -7.88 -15.33 -18.63
C THR A 257 -7.14 -14.96 -17.35
N ASP A 258 -6.17 -14.06 -17.43
CA ASP A 258 -5.36 -13.65 -16.29
C ASP A 258 -6.16 -12.74 -15.35
N LEU A 259 -6.40 -13.24 -14.15
CA LEU A 259 -7.16 -12.55 -13.11
C LEU A 259 -6.49 -11.24 -12.71
N HIS A 260 -5.18 -11.04 -12.86
CA HIS A 260 -4.59 -9.79 -12.42
C HIS A 260 -5.12 -8.57 -13.18
N HIS A 261 -5.66 -8.70 -14.40
CA HIS A 261 -6.28 -7.58 -15.14
C HIS A 261 -7.76 -7.77 -15.49
N LEU A 262 -8.34 -8.95 -15.23
CA LEU A 262 -9.76 -9.21 -15.43
C LEU A 262 -10.57 -8.72 -14.24
N ARG A 263 -11.56 -7.84 -14.44
CA ARG A 263 -12.40 -7.29 -13.36
C ARG A 263 -13.89 -7.42 -13.69
N PRO A 264 -14.79 -7.50 -12.69
CA PRO A 264 -16.21 -7.35 -12.93
C PRO A 264 -16.52 -5.88 -13.27
N GLU A 265 -17.36 -5.64 -14.27
CA GLU A 265 -17.74 -4.27 -14.66
C GLU A 265 -19.14 -4.21 -15.26
N ASP A 266 -19.85 -3.09 -15.10
CA ASP A 266 -21.15 -2.89 -15.73
C ASP A 266 -21.02 -3.03 -17.26
N VAL A 267 -21.90 -3.82 -17.87
CA VAL A 267 -21.86 -4.11 -19.32
C VAL A 267 -21.85 -2.82 -20.17
N THR A 268 -22.55 -1.78 -19.75
CA THR A 268 -22.66 -0.51 -20.50
C THR A 268 -21.39 0.33 -20.35
N VAL A 269 -20.85 0.40 -19.14
CA VAL A 269 -19.61 1.16 -18.87
C VAL A 269 -18.42 0.46 -19.51
N ASN A 270 -18.32 -0.88 -19.41
CA ASN A 270 -17.34 -1.67 -20.14
C ASN A 270 -17.43 -1.43 -21.65
N GLY A 271 -18.64 -1.48 -22.23
CA GLY A 271 -18.83 -1.16 -23.65
C GLY A 271 -18.42 0.27 -24.03
N THR A 272 -18.58 1.24 -23.12
CA THR A 272 -18.15 2.63 -23.35
C THR A 272 -16.64 2.77 -23.31
N ARG A 273 -15.97 2.05 -22.40
CA ARG A 273 -14.50 1.95 -22.35
C ARG A 273 -13.96 1.33 -23.63
N GLY A 274 -14.54 0.22 -24.08
CA GLY A 274 -14.19 -0.44 -25.32
C GLY A 274 -12.72 -0.89 -25.34
N ASN A 275 -11.94 -0.40 -26.31
CA ASN A 275 -10.51 -0.70 -26.45
C ASN A 275 -9.61 0.55 -26.31
N LYS A 276 -10.14 1.60 -25.68
CA LYS A 276 -9.44 2.86 -25.47
C LYS A 276 -8.25 2.67 -24.53
N ASP A 277 -7.27 3.54 -24.70
CA ASP A 277 -6.19 3.72 -23.74
C ASP A 277 -6.72 4.32 -22.44
N PHE A 278 -5.87 4.37 -21.41
CA PHE A 278 -6.17 5.06 -20.16
C PHE A 278 -5.38 6.36 -20.10
N ASP A 279 -6.12 7.45 -19.91
CA ASP A 279 -5.66 8.84 -19.74
C ASP A 279 -6.83 9.63 -19.12
N ASN A 280 -6.76 10.95 -19.06
CA ASN A 280 -7.71 11.88 -18.41
C ASN A 280 -9.02 12.09 -19.19
N GLY A 281 -9.30 11.31 -20.23
CA GLY A 281 -10.59 11.34 -20.94
C GLY A 281 -11.06 12.74 -21.34
N GLY A 282 -12.35 12.98 -21.19
CA GLY A 282 -12.89 14.33 -21.33
C GLY A 282 -14.34 14.47 -20.92
N THR A 283 -15.25 13.76 -21.58
CA THR A 283 -16.69 13.86 -21.27
C THR A 283 -17.11 12.81 -20.26
N ALA A 284 -17.98 13.19 -19.31
CA ALA A 284 -18.49 12.27 -18.31
C ALA A 284 -19.18 11.04 -18.93
N VAL A 285 -18.91 9.86 -18.37
CA VAL A 285 -19.49 8.59 -18.79
C VAL A 285 -20.83 8.37 -18.08
N SER A 286 -21.89 8.16 -18.85
CA SER A 286 -23.21 7.86 -18.28
C SER A 286 -23.18 6.54 -17.48
N GLY A 287 -23.69 6.57 -16.24
CA GLY A 287 -23.73 5.39 -15.37
C GLY A 287 -22.44 5.12 -14.59
N CYS A 288 -21.40 5.95 -14.75
CA CYS A 288 -20.13 5.85 -14.03
C CYS A 288 -19.80 7.23 -13.44
N THR A 289 -19.94 7.37 -12.11
CA THR A 289 -19.61 8.62 -11.42
C THR A 289 -18.10 8.83 -11.44
N ASP A 290 -17.68 10.06 -11.76
CA ASP A 290 -16.27 10.42 -11.87
C ASP A 290 -15.50 9.53 -12.84
N CYS A 291 -16.14 9.18 -13.97
CA CYS A 291 -15.45 8.53 -15.08
C CYS A 291 -15.61 9.40 -16.32
N TRP A 292 -14.56 9.50 -17.12
CA TRP A 292 -14.52 10.34 -18.30
C TRP A 292 -14.04 9.57 -19.52
N THR A 293 -14.43 9.99 -20.71
CA THR A 293 -13.99 9.38 -21.95
C THR A 293 -13.97 10.39 -23.09
N ASP A 294 -13.09 10.16 -24.05
CA ASP A 294 -13.03 10.87 -25.31
C ASP A 294 -12.90 9.86 -26.48
N SER A 295 -12.28 10.26 -27.58
CA SER A 295 -12.10 9.43 -28.78
C SER A 295 -11.27 8.17 -28.55
N ASP A 296 -10.25 8.26 -27.70
CA ASP A 296 -9.14 7.31 -27.64
C ASP A 296 -8.73 6.95 -26.21
N SER A 297 -9.29 7.63 -25.20
CA SER A 297 -8.99 7.40 -23.80
C SER A 297 -10.23 7.26 -22.89
N PHE A 298 -10.02 6.55 -21.80
CA PHE A 298 -10.94 6.38 -20.69
C PHE A 298 -10.25 6.72 -19.38
N GLU A 299 -10.86 7.58 -18.57
CA GLU A 299 -10.43 7.92 -17.23
C GLU A 299 -11.39 7.26 -16.23
N PRO A 300 -10.93 6.31 -15.41
CA PRO A 300 -11.76 5.75 -14.35
C PRO A 300 -11.83 6.71 -13.16
N ARG A 301 -12.72 6.43 -12.21
CA ARG A 301 -12.78 7.14 -10.93
C ARG A 301 -11.46 7.11 -10.18
N ASP A 302 -11.18 8.18 -9.45
CA ASP A 302 -9.92 8.39 -8.74
C ASP A 302 -9.51 7.19 -7.88
N ALA A 303 -10.48 6.55 -7.21
CA ALA A 303 -10.26 5.44 -6.30
C ALA A 303 -9.95 4.08 -6.95
N VAL A 304 -9.71 4.01 -8.27
CA VAL A 304 -9.15 2.81 -8.94
C VAL A 304 -8.11 3.18 -10.02
N LYS A 305 -7.65 4.42 -10.06
CA LYS A 305 -6.64 4.86 -11.04
C LYS A 305 -5.32 4.11 -10.83
N GLY A 306 -4.95 3.90 -9.56
CA GLY A 306 -3.79 3.13 -9.14
C GLY A 306 -3.94 1.65 -9.46
N ASP A 307 -5.10 1.06 -9.19
CA ASP A 307 -5.43 -0.31 -9.58
C ASP A 307 -5.18 -0.52 -11.08
N VAL A 308 -5.78 0.34 -11.91
CA VAL A 308 -5.66 0.26 -13.37
C VAL A 308 -4.21 0.35 -13.82
N ALA A 309 -3.44 1.31 -13.27
CA ALA A 309 -2.02 1.43 -13.55
C ALA A 309 -1.26 0.15 -13.20
N ARG A 310 -1.43 -0.39 -11.99
CA ARG A 310 -0.72 -1.60 -11.53
C ARG A 310 -1.13 -2.85 -12.32
N MET A 311 -2.37 -2.94 -12.79
CA MET A 311 -2.81 -4.02 -13.68
C MET A 311 -2.13 -3.96 -15.05
N LEU A 312 -2.00 -2.77 -15.65
CA LEU A 312 -1.32 -2.61 -16.94
C LEU A 312 0.19 -2.84 -16.83
N LEU A 313 0.84 -2.27 -15.81
CA LEU A 313 2.27 -2.46 -15.54
C LEU A 313 2.58 -3.95 -15.33
N TYR A 314 1.73 -4.67 -14.59
CA TYR A 314 1.84 -6.12 -14.44
C TYR A 314 1.75 -6.84 -15.77
N MET A 315 0.76 -6.53 -16.62
CA MET A 315 0.60 -7.21 -17.91
C MET A 315 1.82 -7.01 -18.80
N ALA A 316 2.42 -5.81 -18.79
CA ALA A 316 3.62 -5.49 -19.56
C ALA A 316 4.92 -6.15 -19.07
N VAL A 317 4.93 -6.66 -17.83
CA VAL A 317 6.05 -7.44 -17.28
C VAL A 317 5.77 -8.93 -17.32
N ARG A 318 4.51 -9.35 -17.17
CA ARG A 318 4.14 -10.76 -17.23
C ARG A 318 4.28 -11.30 -18.65
N TYR A 319 3.85 -10.56 -19.67
CA TYR A 319 3.79 -11.07 -21.04
C TYR A 319 4.83 -10.39 -21.93
N GLU A 320 6.08 -10.86 -21.89
CA GLU A 320 7.21 -10.31 -22.69
C GLU A 320 7.43 -11.04 -24.04
N GLY A 321 6.49 -11.91 -24.43
CA GLY A 321 6.47 -12.56 -25.75
C GLY A 321 7.28 -13.86 -25.88
N ASP A 322 7.81 -14.39 -24.78
CA ASP A 322 8.56 -15.64 -24.72
C ASP A 322 7.68 -16.88 -24.44
N ASP A 323 6.39 -16.68 -24.13
CA ASP A 323 5.42 -17.71 -23.78
C ASP A 323 4.39 -18.03 -24.89
N GLY A 324 4.66 -17.53 -26.10
CA GLY A 324 3.84 -17.73 -27.30
C GLY A 324 2.73 -16.70 -27.50
N PHE A 325 2.63 -15.70 -26.62
CA PHE A 325 1.79 -14.51 -26.79
C PHE A 325 2.58 -13.33 -27.37
N GLN A 326 1.90 -12.21 -27.63
CA GLN A 326 2.58 -10.97 -28.03
C GLN A 326 3.32 -10.37 -26.83
N ASP A 327 4.44 -9.69 -27.08
CA ASP A 327 5.14 -8.87 -26.09
C ASP A 327 4.28 -7.62 -25.78
N LEU A 328 3.63 -7.62 -24.63
CA LEU A 328 2.75 -6.54 -24.20
C LEU A 328 3.62 -5.39 -23.66
N GLU A 329 3.50 -4.20 -24.24
CA GLU A 329 4.34 -3.05 -23.89
C GLU A 329 3.50 -1.84 -23.49
N MET A 330 4.00 -1.06 -22.53
CA MET A 330 3.45 0.26 -22.23
C MET A 330 3.75 1.22 -23.38
N SER A 331 2.82 2.12 -23.70
CA SER A 331 3.05 3.25 -24.59
C SER A 331 3.25 4.54 -23.80
N THR A 332 3.93 5.53 -24.38
CA THR A 332 4.08 6.89 -23.84
C THR A 332 3.02 7.85 -24.40
N VAL A 333 2.12 7.37 -25.26
CA VAL A 333 1.04 8.14 -25.88
C VAL A 333 -0.19 7.26 -26.12
N SER A 334 -1.37 7.85 -25.99
CA SER A 334 -2.63 7.26 -26.45
C SER A 334 -2.66 7.06 -27.98
N GLY A 335 -3.42 6.08 -28.44
CA GLY A 335 -3.56 5.74 -29.86
C GLY A 335 -2.39 4.93 -30.46
N SER A 336 -1.57 4.31 -29.60
CA SER A 336 -0.41 3.53 -30.04
C SER A 336 -0.76 2.24 -30.79
N ALA A 337 0.21 1.72 -31.54
CA ALA A 337 0.05 0.47 -32.29
C ALA A 337 0.01 -0.75 -31.35
N VAL A 338 -0.78 -1.76 -31.73
CA VAL A 338 -0.79 -3.09 -31.08
C VAL A 338 0.62 -3.69 -31.12
N PRO A 339 1.11 -4.31 -30.04
CA PRO A 339 0.38 -4.68 -28.82
C PRO A 339 0.50 -3.67 -27.66
N ARG A 340 0.65 -2.36 -27.91
CA ARG A 340 0.91 -1.36 -26.86
C ARG A 340 -0.35 -0.70 -26.30
N ILE A 341 -0.30 -0.24 -25.05
CA ILE A 341 -1.41 0.46 -24.39
C ILE A 341 -0.96 1.58 -23.45
N GLY A 342 -1.83 2.58 -23.28
CA GLY A 342 -1.76 3.60 -22.23
C GLY A 342 -0.87 4.81 -22.53
N ASP A 343 -0.87 5.72 -21.56
CA ASP A 343 0.13 6.76 -21.40
C ASP A 343 0.91 6.46 -20.11
N LEU A 344 2.14 5.96 -20.25
CA LEU A 344 2.97 5.52 -19.13
C LEU A 344 3.19 6.61 -18.08
N ASP A 345 3.36 7.87 -18.49
CA ASP A 345 3.60 8.97 -17.55
C ASP A 345 2.36 9.24 -16.71
N ILE A 346 1.17 9.16 -17.31
CA ILE A 346 -0.10 9.28 -16.58
C ILE A 346 -0.32 8.08 -15.67
N LEU A 347 0.00 6.87 -16.11
CA LEU A 347 -0.17 5.67 -15.30
C LEU A 347 0.80 5.62 -14.11
N LEU A 348 2.05 6.07 -14.28
CA LEU A 348 2.98 6.23 -13.15
C LEU A 348 2.49 7.28 -12.16
N GLN A 349 1.90 8.39 -12.64
CA GLN A 349 1.27 9.38 -11.77
C GLN A 349 0.08 8.80 -11.00
N TRP A 350 -0.80 8.05 -11.68
CA TRP A 350 -1.94 7.38 -11.06
C TRP A 350 -1.52 6.36 -10.01
N ASN A 351 -0.52 5.52 -10.31
CA ASN A 351 0.03 4.58 -9.35
C ASN A 351 0.57 5.28 -8.08
N SER A 352 1.18 6.46 -8.24
CA SER A 352 1.65 7.25 -7.09
C SER A 352 0.52 7.99 -6.35
N ALA A 353 -0.52 8.41 -7.05
CA ALA A 353 -1.59 9.25 -6.50
C ALA A 353 -2.69 8.43 -5.81
N ASP A 354 -2.90 7.19 -6.24
CA ASP A 354 -3.87 6.23 -5.71
C ASP A 354 -3.13 5.00 -5.15
N PRO A 355 -2.75 5.03 -3.84
CA PRO A 355 -2.04 3.95 -3.19
C PRO A 355 -2.85 2.66 -3.12
N VAL A 356 -2.15 1.53 -3.02
CA VAL A 356 -2.78 0.22 -2.83
C VAL A 356 -3.67 0.21 -1.60
N ASP A 357 -4.91 -0.26 -1.76
CA ASP A 357 -5.86 -0.40 -0.66
C ASP A 357 -6.04 -1.86 -0.20
N ALA A 358 -6.84 -2.05 0.85
CA ALA A 358 -7.07 -3.37 1.42
C ALA A 358 -7.87 -4.30 0.49
N PHE A 359 -8.69 -3.76 -0.40
CA PHE A 359 -9.46 -4.54 -1.35
C PHE A 359 -8.54 -5.10 -2.44
N GLU A 360 -7.67 -4.25 -2.99
CA GLU A 360 -6.66 -4.62 -3.98
C GLU A 360 -5.64 -5.61 -3.41
N MET A 361 -5.14 -5.40 -2.19
CA MET A 361 -4.23 -6.35 -1.53
C MET A 361 -4.88 -7.71 -1.31
N ARG A 362 -6.13 -7.74 -0.80
CA ARG A 362 -6.90 -9.00 -0.65
C ARG A 362 -7.05 -9.72 -1.98
N ARG A 363 -7.29 -8.97 -3.06
CA ARG A 363 -7.41 -9.52 -4.40
C ARG A 363 -6.13 -10.21 -4.83
N ASN A 364 -4.98 -9.56 -4.65
CA ASN A 364 -3.66 -10.11 -4.94
C ASN A 364 -3.39 -11.41 -4.15
N ASP A 365 -3.70 -11.39 -2.85
CA ASP A 365 -3.59 -12.57 -1.99
C ASP A 365 -4.47 -13.74 -2.44
N ARG A 366 -5.72 -13.46 -2.85
CA ARG A 366 -6.64 -14.49 -3.34
C ARG A 366 -6.17 -15.09 -4.66
N ILE A 367 -5.74 -14.26 -5.61
CA ILE A 367 -5.23 -14.74 -6.90
C ILE A 367 -4.04 -15.67 -6.67
N HIS A 368 -3.09 -15.26 -5.83
CA HIS A 368 -1.92 -16.09 -5.51
C HIS A 368 -2.31 -17.38 -4.78
N ALA A 369 -3.06 -17.29 -3.67
CA ALA A 369 -3.29 -18.43 -2.80
C ALA A 369 -4.32 -19.44 -3.32
N GLN A 370 -5.25 -19.04 -4.20
CA GLN A 370 -6.42 -19.86 -4.55
C GLN A 370 -6.58 -20.11 -6.05
N TRP A 371 -5.99 -19.28 -6.93
CA TRP A 371 -6.36 -19.29 -8.35
C TRP A 371 -5.19 -19.48 -9.30
N GLN A 372 -4.21 -18.58 -9.30
CA GLN A 372 -3.16 -18.54 -10.30
C GLN A 372 -1.75 -18.79 -9.77
N GLY A 373 -1.53 -18.71 -8.44
CA GLY A 373 -0.22 -19.00 -7.86
C GLY A 373 0.82 -17.89 -8.05
N ASN A 374 0.48 -16.80 -8.74
CA ASN A 374 1.36 -15.65 -8.94
C ASN A 374 0.76 -14.36 -8.34
N ARG A 375 1.64 -13.41 -7.98
CA ARG A 375 1.26 -12.10 -7.43
C ARG A 375 1.50 -10.99 -8.45
N ASN A 376 0.77 -9.90 -8.33
CA ASN A 376 1.11 -8.65 -9.01
C ASN A 376 2.14 -7.89 -8.16
N PRO A 377 3.41 -7.79 -8.61
CA PRO A 377 4.48 -7.16 -7.85
C PRO A 377 4.26 -5.67 -7.64
N PHE A 378 3.48 -5.00 -8.50
CA PHE A 378 3.19 -3.59 -8.34
C PHE A 378 2.11 -3.33 -7.28
N ILE A 379 1.36 -4.34 -6.84
CA ILE A 379 0.48 -4.25 -5.67
C ILE A 379 1.29 -4.43 -4.38
N ASP A 380 2.26 -5.34 -4.37
CA ASP A 380 3.11 -5.56 -3.19
C ASP A 380 4.21 -4.50 -3.05
N HIS A 381 4.71 -3.98 -4.17
CA HIS A 381 5.75 -2.96 -4.28
C HIS A 381 5.40 -1.91 -5.35
N PRO A 382 4.46 -0.99 -5.07
CA PRO A 382 4.08 0.06 -6.02
C PRO A 382 5.26 0.92 -6.48
N GLU A 383 6.29 1.08 -5.64
CA GLU A 383 7.51 1.83 -5.94
C GLU A 383 8.36 1.20 -7.05
N TRP A 384 8.21 -0.10 -7.33
CA TRP A 384 8.96 -0.75 -8.40
C TRP A 384 8.54 -0.30 -9.79
N ALA A 385 7.34 0.27 -9.94
CA ALA A 385 6.94 0.91 -11.19
C ALA A 385 7.92 2.04 -11.56
N ALA A 386 8.18 2.96 -10.64
CA ALA A 386 9.17 4.01 -10.86
C ALA A 386 10.60 3.45 -10.98
N ALA A 387 10.92 2.37 -10.26
CA ALA A 387 12.25 1.77 -10.36
C ALA A 387 12.55 1.11 -11.71
N ILE A 388 11.54 0.78 -12.52
CA ILE A 388 11.69 0.21 -13.87
C ILE A 388 11.62 1.31 -14.95
N TRP A 389 10.68 2.25 -14.82
CA TRP A 389 10.30 3.15 -15.92
C TRP A 389 10.65 4.64 -15.73
N ASN A 390 11.22 5.05 -14.60
CA ASN A 390 11.56 6.47 -14.32
C ASN A 390 13.03 6.81 -14.57
#